data_AF-T1BD45-F1
#
_entry.id   AF-T1BD45-F1
#
_cell.length_a   1.000
_cell.length_b   1.000
_cell.length_c   1.000
_cell.angle_alpha   90.00
_cell.angle_beta   90.00
_cell.angle_gamma   90.00
#
_symmetry.space_group_name_H-M   'P 1'
#
loop_
_entity.id
_entity.type
_entity.pdbx_description
1 polymer ?
#
loop_
_entity_poly.entity_id
_entity_poly.type
_entity_poly.pdbx_seq_one_letter_code
_entity_poly.pdbx_strand_id
1 'polypeptide(L)' 'MAKEWILNSATNRFQLNFTRNVGKVSEEIRKCSPRTIQDWETYYYSKVYPREHLVDLGRKLYVKITEVLVAEIDSVTEN' A
#
# COMPACT_ATOMS: atom_id res chain seq x y z
N MET A 1 -2.27 8.76 -14.38
CA MET A 1 -0.78 8.67 -14.40
C MET A 1 -0.15 9.42 -13.24
N ALA A 2 -0.39 10.74 -13.08
CA ALA A 2 0.21 11.51 -11.98
C ALA A 2 -0.22 11.00 -10.58
N LYS A 3 -1.51 10.70 -10.39
CA LYS A 3 -2.05 10.15 -9.14
C LYS A 3 -1.41 8.80 -8.81
N GLU A 4 -1.39 7.86 -9.75
CA GLU A 4 -0.81 6.53 -9.56
C GLU A 4 0.69 6.61 -9.25
N TRP A 5 1.41 7.54 -9.90
CA TRP A 5 2.81 7.80 -9.60
C TRP A 5 3.01 8.29 -8.16
N ILE A 6 2.23 9.28 -7.70
CA ILE A 6 2.30 9.77 -6.31
C ILE A 6 2.01 8.63 -5.33
N LEU A 7 0.93 7.87 -5.57
CA LEU A 7 0.53 6.77 -4.69
C LEU A 7 1.63 5.69 -4.62
N ASN A 8 2.18 5.27 -5.76
CA ASN A 8 3.23 4.26 -5.80
C ASN A 8 4.52 4.75 -5.14
N SER A 9 4.94 5.98 -5.43
CA SER A 9 6.14 6.59 -4.82
C SER A 9 6.00 6.71 -3.30
N ALA A 10 4.87 7.24 -2.82
CA ALA A 10 4.61 7.39 -1.39
C ALA A 10 4.50 6.03 -0.68
N THR A 11 3.77 5.08 -1.27
CA THR A 11 3.59 3.75 -0.68
C THR A 11 4.93 3.03 -0.52
N ASN A 12 5.83 3.11 -1.51
CA ASN A 12 7.17 2.54 -1.42
C ASN A 12 8.06 3.29 -0.43
N ARG A 13 8.07 4.63 -0.47
CA ARG A 13 8.88 5.46 0.43
C ARG A 13 8.57 5.19 1.90
N PHE A 14 7.29 5.13 2.25
CA PHE A 14 6.83 4.82 3.60
C PHE A 14 6.69 3.31 3.83
N GLN A 15 7.07 2.50 2.85
CA GLN A 15 7.15 1.04 2.92
C GLN A 15 5.81 0.37 3.29
N LEU A 16 4.69 1.00 2.95
CA LEU A 16 3.34 0.53 3.30
C LEU A 16 2.93 -0.70 2.47
N ASN A 17 3.57 -0.94 1.33
CA ASN A 17 3.43 -2.14 0.50
C ASN A 17 4.46 -3.24 0.83
N PHE A 18 5.31 -3.07 1.85
CA PHE A 18 6.34 -4.07 2.17
C PHE A 18 5.74 -5.27 2.90
N THR A 19 6.42 -6.41 2.82
CA THR A 19 6.00 -7.69 3.41
C THR A 19 5.51 -7.61 4.85
N ARG A 20 6.12 -6.76 5.69
CA ARG A 20 5.67 -6.58 7.08
C ARG A 20 4.26 -5.99 7.19
N ASN A 21 3.84 -5.18 6.22
CA ASN A 21 2.55 -4.52 6.19
C ASN A 21 1.52 -5.28 5.36
N VAL A 22 1.92 -5.94 4.26
CA VAL A 22 0.96 -6.63 3.37
C VAL A 22 1.11 -8.15 3.33
N GLY A 23 2.03 -8.71 4.13
CA GLY A 23 2.32 -10.14 4.14
C GLY A 23 3.23 -10.55 2.97
N LYS A 24 3.61 -11.83 2.93
CA LYS A 24 4.42 -12.40 1.86
C LYS A 24 3.56 -12.69 0.63
N VAL A 25 3.01 -11.64 0.01
CA VAL A 25 1.99 -11.72 -1.05
C VAL A 25 2.32 -12.75 -2.13
N SER A 26 3.54 -12.77 -2.65
CA SER A 26 3.92 -13.75 -3.68
C SER A 26 3.90 -15.20 -3.20
N GLU A 27 4.25 -15.48 -1.94
CA GLU A 27 4.13 -16.82 -1.35
C GLU A 27 2.66 -17.20 -1.15
N GLU A 28 1.85 -16.26 -0.65
CA GLU A 28 0.43 -16.46 -0.39
C GLU A 28 -0.38 -16.68 -1.66
N ILE A 29 -0.09 -15.94 -2.74
CA ILE A 29 -0.69 -16.16 -4.06
C ILE A 29 -0.36 -17.56 -4.58
N ARG A 30 0.89 -18.04 -4.39
CA ARG A 30 1.26 -19.41 -4.79
C ARG A 30 0.49 -20.48 -4.00
N LYS A 31 0.25 -20.26 -2.70
CA LYS A 31 -0.54 -21.17 -1.86
C LYS A 31 -2.00 -21.21 -2.29
N CYS A 32 -2.59 -20.05 -2.56
CA CYS A 32 -3.99 -19.92 -2.94
C CYS A 32 -4.26 -20.34 -4.40
N SER A 33 -3.29 -20.12 -5.30
CA SER A 33 -3.47 -20.28 -6.75
C SER A 33 -4.79 -19.69 -7.27
N PRO A 34 -5.10 -18.42 -6.96
CA PRO A 34 -6.41 -17.82 -7.26
C PRO A 34 -6.64 -17.73 -8.78
N ARG A 35 -7.89 -17.97 -9.21
CA ARG A 35 -8.27 -17.84 -10.63
C ARG A 35 -8.85 -16.47 -10.94
N THR A 36 -9.39 -15.81 -9.91
CA THR A 36 -9.96 -14.48 -10.00
C THR A 36 -9.40 -13.56 -8.91
N ILE A 37 -9.59 -12.26 -9.10
CA ILE A 37 -9.26 -11.26 -8.07
C ILE A 37 -10.12 -11.49 -6.81
N GLN A 38 -11.38 -11.93 -6.97
CA GLN A 38 -12.28 -12.18 -5.85
C GLN A 38 -11.81 -13.36 -4.98
N ASP A 39 -11.26 -14.41 -5.61
CA ASP A 39 -10.67 -15.56 -4.91
C ASP A 39 -9.47 -15.08 -4.07
N TRP A 40 -8.60 -14.27 -4.68
CA TRP A 40 -7.46 -13.70 -3.99
C TRP A 40 -7.87 -12.80 -2.83
N GLU A 41 -8.84 -11.91 -3.04
CA GLU A 41 -9.33 -11.00 -2.01
C GLU A 41 -9.90 -11.77 -0.81
N THR A 42 -10.74 -12.77 -1.08
CA THR A 42 -11.33 -13.61 -0.04
C THR A 42 -10.27 -14.40 0.73
N TYR A 43 -9.28 -14.97 0.03
CA TYR A 43 -8.16 -15.64 0.68
C TYR A 43 -7.32 -14.66 1.51
N TYR A 44 -6.99 -13.50 0.96
CA TYR A 44 -6.16 -12.52 1.63
C TYR A 44 -6.78 -12.02 2.93
N TYR A 45 -8.08 -11.65 2.90
CA TYR A 45 -8.79 -11.18 4.08
C TYR A 45 -8.99 -12.25 5.14
N SER A 46 -9.02 -13.52 4.77
CA SER A 46 -9.19 -14.63 5.71
C SER A 46 -7.88 -15.21 6.25
N LYS A 47 -6.77 -15.09 5.50
CA LYS A 47 -5.50 -15.78 5.82
C LYS A 47 -4.29 -14.89 6.01
N VAL A 48 -4.28 -13.68 5.46
CA VAL A 48 -3.10 -12.80 5.47
C VAL A 48 -3.34 -11.62 6.40
N TYR A 49 -4.27 -10.73 6.04
CA TYR A 49 -4.67 -9.60 6.86
C TYR A 49 -6.14 -9.27 6.60
N PRO A 50 -6.92 -8.90 7.64
CA PRO A 50 -8.30 -8.51 7.46
C PRO A 50 -8.41 -7.22 6.64
N ARG A 51 -9.58 -6.97 6.06
CA ARG A 51 -9.83 -5.80 5.21
C ARG A 51 -9.52 -4.49 5.92
N GLU A 52 -9.86 -4.41 7.21
CA GLU A 52 -9.66 -3.24 8.07
C GLU A 52 -8.19 -2.82 8.14
N HIS A 53 -7.28 -3.79 8.14
CA HIS A 53 -5.83 -3.53 8.14
C HIS A 53 -5.38 -2.80 6.88
N LEU A 54 -5.86 -3.20 5.70
CA LEU A 54 -5.54 -2.49 4.46
C LEU A 54 -6.16 -1.09 4.42
N VAL A 55 -7.37 -0.93 4.97
CA VAL A 55 -8.00 0.39 5.11
C VAL A 55 -7.15 1.30 6.00
N ASP A 56 -6.60 0.77 7.10
CA ASP A 56 -5.70 1.53 7.98
C ASP A 56 -4.38 1.90 7.31
N LEU A 57 -3.80 1.01 6.50
CA LEU A 57 -2.65 1.35 5.66
C LEU A 57 -2.99 2.47 4.67
N GLY A 58 -4.19 2.44 4.07
CA GLY A 58 -4.68 3.50 3.20
C GLY A 58 -4.82 4.85 3.91
N ARG A 59 -5.34 4.86 5.15
CA ARG A 59 -5.41 6.07 5.99
C ARG A 59 -4.02 6.61 6.31
N LYS A 60 -3.08 5.73 6.67
CA LYS A 60 -1.68 6.12 6.90
C LYS A 60 -1.04 6.72 5.65
N LEU A 61 -1.27 6.11 4.48
CA LEU A 61 -0.78 6.64 3.20
C LEU A 61 -1.34 8.03 2.92
N TYR A 62 -2.64 8.24 3.16
CA TYR A 62 -3.29 9.54 2.98
C TYR A 62 -2.62 10.63 3.82
N VAL A 63 -2.43 10.40 5.12
CA VAL A 63 -1.73 11.32 6.03
C VAL A 63 -0.30 11.58 5.56
N LYS A 64 0.44 10.52 5.21
CA LYS A 64 1.82 10.65 4.72
C LYS A 64 1.95 11.47 3.44
N ILE A 65 0.99 11.38 2.54
CA ILE A 65 0.98 12.21 1.33
C ILE A 65 0.61 13.65 1.66
N THR A 66 -0.52 13.84 2.33
CA THR A 66 -1.14 15.17 2.49
C THR A 66 -0.42 16.06 3.49
N GLU A 67 0.21 15.48 4.51
CA GLU A 67 0.91 16.25 5.54
C GLU A 67 2.43 16.24 5.32
N VAL A 68 3.02 15.05 5.15
CA VAL A 68 4.48 14.92 5.12
C VAL A 68 5.05 15.28 3.76
N LEU A 69 4.59 14.63 2.68
CA LEU A 69 5.15 14.89 1.35
C LEU A 69 4.88 16.30 0.85
N VAL A 70 3.69 16.84 1.10
CA VAL A 70 3.37 18.23 0.72
C VAL A 70 4.31 19.20 1.44
N ALA A 71 4.48 19.08 2.76
CA ALA A 71 5.40 19.95 3.51
C ALA A 71 6.86 19.83 3.04
N GLU A 72 7.32 18.63 2.69
CA GLU A 72 8.65 18.42 2.13
C GLU A 72 8.81 19.06 0.74
N ILE A 73 7.80 18.93 -0.13
CA ILE A 73 7.80 19.56 -1.47
C ILE A 73 7.83 21.08 -1.34
N ASP A 74 7.01 21.64 -0.45
CA ASP A 74 6.94 23.09 -0.21
C ASP A 74 8.27 23.65 0.33
N SER A 75 9.09 22.81 0.97
CA SER A 75 10.42 23.21 1.47
C SER A 75 11.52 23.23 0.41
N VAL A 76 11.26 22.72 -0.81
CA VAL A 76 12.23 22.69 -1.90
C VAL A 76 12.42 24.09 -2.47
N THR A 77 13.65 24.60 -2.44
CA THR A 77 14.04 25.88 -3.04
C THR A 77 14.84 25.67 -4.32
N GLU A 78 14.64 26.56 -5.30
CA GLU A 78 15.52 26.67 -6.47
C GLU A 78 16.80 27.40 -6.01
N ASN A 79 17.85 26.63 -5.73
CA ASN A 79 19.18 27.19 -5.43
C ASN A 79 19.91 27.60 -6.71
#